data_AF-A0A2A5G249-F1
#
_entry.id   AF-A0A2A5G249-F1
#
_cell.length_a   1.000
_cell.length_b   1.000
_cell.length_c   1.000
_cell.angle_alpha   90.00
_cell.angle_beta   90.00
_cell.angle_gamma   90.00
#
_symmetry.space_group_name_H-M   'P 1'
#
loop_
_entity.id
_entity.type
_entity.pdbx_description
1 polymer ?
#
loop_
_entity_poly.entity_id
_entity_poly.type
_entity_poly.pdbx_seq_one_letter_code
_entity_poly.pdbx_strand_id
1 'polypeptide(L)'
;MKYLYLPILLLLVIAGCQPEHHQPIPFNEPPPPTNIELHAECPVDSFPLTDHHGEHYGWVYVQADSGMVSVTFVAACGWLIENSYLYLNACEDLPSLPGGVHSFPHSIVGNGSQPQHTYDIVLGEGDSCFCIVPYAEMVHYDPGGHIIHEAEAWAGNTYFEDCNDWYALIDYCLPVCDCGSPHDPNDPVGCTIVPGEFRTQTQGGWGSTPNGGNPGVYQHNNFNATFPNGIIIGCNNTITLTSAQAVTDFLPQGGQPAAISQSYTNPTQALTVLAGQVLALTLSIGFDNYDQQFGSSSTALEDLVIISGLMAGQTVAYALDQGNSALGGCSISYSISDINNVLSQINQNFVDGTQDNGYLECP
;
A
#
# COMPACT_ATOMS: atom_id res chain seq x y z
N MET A 1 12.72 -74.31 27.74
CA MET A 1 11.62 -73.34 27.62
C MET A 1 12.24 -71.99 27.28
N LYS A 2 12.14 -71.55 26.03
CA LYS A 2 12.67 -70.26 25.58
C LYS A 2 11.57 -69.54 24.81
N TYR A 3 11.33 -68.31 25.23
CA TYR A 3 10.18 -67.48 24.91
C TYR A 3 10.17 -67.03 23.46
N LEU A 4 8.97 -66.97 22.90
CA LEU A 4 8.60 -66.44 21.59
C LEU A 4 8.68 -64.90 21.66
N TYR A 5 9.56 -64.27 20.86
CA TYR A 5 9.58 -62.81 20.69
C TYR A 5 8.96 -62.47 19.34
N LEU A 6 7.83 -61.77 19.40
CA LEU A 6 7.13 -61.15 18.28
C LEU A 6 7.80 -59.80 18.01
N PRO A 7 8.31 -59.50 16.80
CA PRO A 7 8.82 -58.17 16.52
C PRO A 7 7.62 -57.24 16.29
N ILE A 8 7.48 -56.24 17.17
CA ILE A 8 6.60 -55.09 16.94
C ILE A 8 7.23 -54.29 15.81
N LEU A 9 6.57 -54.26 14.65
CA LEU A 9 6.89 -53.37 13.55
C LEU A 9 6.47 -51.95 13.98
N LEU A 10 7.41 -51.19 14.55
CA LEU A 10 7.24 -49.76 14.77
C LEU A 10 7.35 -49.08 13.40
N LEU A 11 6.21 -48.73 12.80
CA LEU A 11 6.18 -47.81 11.67
C LEU A 11 6.69 -46.45 12.18
N LEU A 12 7.97 -46.17 11.94
CA LEU A 12 8.47 -44.79 11.96
C LEU A 12 7.90 -44.12 10.71
N VAL A 13 6.90 -43.26 10.88
CA VAL A 13 6.57 -42.27 9.85
C VAL A 13 7.69 -41.23 9.93
N ILE A 14 8.74 -41.46 9.14
CA ILE A 14 9.72 -40.43 8.84
C ILE A 14 9.00 -39.48 7.88
N ALA A 15 8.50 -38.35 8.38
CA ALA A 15 8.17 -37.23 7.53
C ALA A 15 9.51 -36.64 7.04
N GLY A 16 10.12 -37.30 6.06
CA GLY A 16 11.26 -36.78 5.35
C GLY A 16 10.77 -35.78 4.30
N CYS A 17 11.36 -34.59 4.27
CA CYS A 17 11.37 -33.81 3.04
C CYS A 17 12.42 -34.43 2.12
N GLN A 18 11.96 -35.26 1.19
CA GLN A 18 12.68 -35.53 -0.05
C GLN A 18 11.82 -35.02 -1.23
N PRO A 19 12.45 -34.63 -2.35
CA PRO A 19 11.82 -33.83 -3.37
C PRO A 19 10.95 -34.72 -4.24
N GLU A 20 9.64 -34.71 -3.98
CA GLU A 20 8.70 -35.12 -5.00
C GLU A 20 8.37 -33.90 -5.86
N HIS A 21 8.48 -34.09 -7.18
CA HIS A 21 7.93 -33.21 -8.21
C HIS A 21 6.44 -32.93 -7.94
N HIS A 22 6.18 -31.96 -7.10
CA HIS A 22 4.89 -31.32 -6.92
C HIS A 22 5.15 -29.82 -7.03
N GLN A 23 4.25 -29.14 -7.74
CA GLN A 23 4.32 -27.72 -8.02
C GLN A 23 4.68 -26.92 -6.76
N PRO A 24 5.47 -25.82 -6.88
CA PRO A 24 5.97 -25.07 -5.74
C PRO A 24 4.80 -24.71 -4.84
N ILE A 25 4.77 -25.32 -3.66
CA ILE A 25 3.92 -24.87 -2.57
C ILE A 25 4.47 -23.49 -2.22
N PRO A 26 3.67 -22.41 -2.25
CA PRO A 26 4.17 -21.11 -1.83
C PRO A 26 4.65 -21.26 -0.39
N PHE A 27 5.93 -21.00 -0.14
CA PHE A 27 6.45 -20.86 1.20
C PHE A 27 5.69 -19.68 1.82
N ASN A 28 4.86 -19.94 2.83
CA ASN A 28 4.18 -18.87 3.52
C ASN A 28 5.25 -18.04 4.23
N GLU A 29 5.38 -16.79 3.79
CA GLU A 29 6.18 -15.77 4.46
C GLU A 29 5.78 -15.72 5.95
N PRO A 30 6.73 -15.90 6.88
CA PRO A 30 6.44 -15.68 8.28
C PRO A 30 6.08 -14.19 8.47
N PRO A 31 5.19 -13.86 9.42
CA PRO A 31 4.93 -12.46 9.70
C PRO A 31 6.25 -11.76 10.08
N PRO A 32 6.47 -10.51 9.62
CA PRO A 32 7.66 -9.76 9.99
C PRO A 32 7.79 -9.73 11.52
N PRO A 33 9.01 -9.83 12.07
CA PRO A 33 9.21 -9.92 13.51
C PRO A 33 8.66 -8.67 14.19
N THR A 34 7.98 -8.85 15.33
CA THR A 34 7.25 -7.79 16.07
C THR A 34 8.15 -6.70 16.67
N ASN A 35 9.48 -6.80 16.48
CA ASN A 35 10.47 -5.86 17.00
C ASN A 35 11.09 -4.97 15.91
N ILE A 36 10.63 -5.05 14.66
CA ILE A 36 10.98 -4.03 13.65
C ILE A 36 10.05 -2.82 13.90
N GLU A 37 10.31 -2.09 14.99
CA GLU A 37 9.63 -0.83 15.33
C GLU A 37 10.44 0.37 14.84
N LEU A 38 11.08 0.28 13.66
CA LEU A 38 11.41 1.51 12.96
C LEU A 38 10.09 2.06 12.42
N HIS A 39 9.68 3.23 12.90
CA HIS A 39 8.51 3.99 12.44
C HIS A 39 7.41 3.15 11.78
N ALA A 40 6.39 2.74 12.55
CA ALA A 40 5.32 1.79 12.20
C ALA A 40 4.50 2.09 10.91
N GLU A 41 4.85 3.15 10.20
CA GLU A 41 4.21 3.70 9.01
C GLU A 41 5.05 3.47 7.73
N CYS A 42 6.34 3.10 7.84
CA CYS A 42 7.16 2.70 6.68
C CYS A 42 6.86 1.23 6.29
N PRO A 43 6.70 0.91 4.99
CA PRO A 43 6.51 -0.46 4.56
C PRO A 43 7.73 -1.32 4.90
N VAL A 44 7.47 -2.59 5.22
CA VAL A 44 8.52 -3.60 5.42
C VAL A 44 8.58 -4.46 4.17
N ASP A 45 9.71 -4.39 3.47
CA ASP A 45 9.97 -5.25 2.31
C ASP A 45 10.62 -6.56 2.77
N SER A 46 10.29 -7.66 2.11
CA SER A 46 10.83 -8.97 2.44
C SER A 46 11.48 -9.64 1.23
N PHE A 47 12.61 -10.30 1.50
CA PHE A 47 13.42 -10.96 0.50
C PHE A 47 13.74 -12.38 0.97
N PRO A 48 13.55 -13.41 0.14
CA PRO A 48 13.86 -14.77 0.53
C PRO A 48 15.38 -14.94 0.68
N LEU A 49 15.79 -15.57 1.78
CA LEU A 49 17.18 -15.89 2.06
C LEU A 49 17.48 -17.29 1.49
N THR A 50 18.28 -17.34 0.44
CA THR A 50 18.50 -18.56 -0.36
C THR A 50 19.97 -18.82 -0.68
N ASP A 51 20.32 -20.08 -0.96
CA ASP A 51 21.62 -20.44 -1.56
C ASP A 51 21.56 -20.39 -3.09
N HIS A 52 22.69 -20.68 -3.73
CA HIS A 52 22.82 -20.74 -5.19
C HIS A 52 21.97 -21.83 -5.87
N HIS A 53 21.45 -22.81 -5.12
CA HIS A 53 20.52 -23.81 -5.63
C HIS A 53 19.05 -23.37 -5.46
N GLY A 54 18.80 -22.21 -4.84
CA GLY A 54 17.47 -21.71 -4.52
C GLY A 54 16.83 -22.42 -3.33
N GLU A 55 17.62 -23.12 -2.50
CA GLU A 55 17.14 -23.66 -1.23
C GLU A 55 16.85 -22.50 -0.26
N HIS A 56 15.74 -22.58 0.47
CA HIS A 56 15.22 -21.48 1.28
C HIS A 56 15.52 -21.69 2.77
N TYR A 57 16.22 -20.73 3.38
CA TYR A 57 16.67 -20.82 4.78
C TYR A 57 16.02 -19.80 5.71
N GLY A 58 15.31 -18.81 5.16
CA GLY A 58 14.74 -17.71 5.94
C GLY A 58 14.33 -16.53 5.09
N TRP A 59 14.19 -15.38 5.74
CA TRP A 59 13.84 -14.11 5.11
C TRP A 59 14.76 -13.00 5.60
N VAL A 60 15.00 -12.02 4.74
CA VAL A 60 15.58 -10.73 5.10
C VAL A 60 14.48 -9.68 4.95
N TYR A 61 14.19 -8.97 6.02
CA TYR A 61 13.27 -7.84 6.04
C TYR A 61 14.06 -6.54 6.01
N VAL A 62 13.65 -5.62 5.16
CA VAL A 62 14.22 -4.28 5.07
C VAL A 62 13.12 -3.28 5.37
N GLN A 63 13.41 -2.34 6.27
CA GLN A 63 12.56 -1.19 6.55
C GLN A 63 13.45 0.03 6.67
N ALA A 64 13.19 1.09 5.93
CA ALA A 64 14.03 2.27 5.91
C ALA A 64 13.24 3.57 5.87
N ASP A 65 13.79 4.62 6.44
CA ASP A 65 13.37 6.01 6.27
C ASP A 65 14.57 6.90 5.85
N SER A 66 14.35 8.21 5.73
CA SER A 66 15.41 9.17 5.35
C SER A 66 16.63 9.22 6.29
N GLY A 67 16.53 8.71 7.52
CA GLY A 67 17.58 8.77 8.52
C GLY A 67 18.20 7.42 8.87
N MET A 68 17.48 6.32 8.71
CA MET A 68 17.96 4.99 9.14
C MET A 68 17.36 3.86 8.31
N VAL A 69 18.13 2.79 8.12
CA VAL A 69 17.63 1.51 7.66
C VAL A 69 17.76 0.44 8.75
N SER A 70 16.73 -0.39 8.86
CA SER A 70 16.76 -1.65 9.59
C SER A 70 16.80 -2.81 8.62
N VAL A 71 17.77 -3.71 8.79
CA VAL A 71 17.85 -4.97 8.04
C VAL A 71 17.80 -6.13 9.03
N THR A 72 16.74 -6.92 8.95
CA THR A 72 16.48 -8.03 9.87
C THR A 72 16.47 -9.37 9.15
N PHE A 73 17.43 -10.22 9.48
CA PHE A 73 17.51 -11.61 9.05
C PHE A 73 16.67 -12.47 10.00
N VAL A 74 15.81 -13.33 9.46
CA VAL A 74 14.99 -14.29 10.21
C VAL A 74 15.17 -15.68 9.62
N ALA A 75 15.73 -16.60 10.40
CA ALA A 75 15.84 -18.00 10.00
C ALA A 75 14.48 -18.71 10.06
N ALA A 76 14.27 -19.65 9.15
CA ALA A 76 13.05 -20.44 9.07
C ALA A 76 13.34 -21.95 9.11
N CYS A 77 12.29 -22.76 9.24
CA CYS A 77 12.35 -24.21 9.03
C CYS A 77 13.37 -24.96 9.91
N GLY A 78 13.64 -24.46 11.14
CA GLY A 78 14.55 -25.10 12.09
C GLY A 78 16.02 -24.70 11.92
N TRP A 79 16.34 -23.89 10.91
CA TRP A 79 17.66 -23.26 10.77
C TRP A 79 17.83 -22.14 11.81
N LEU A 80 19.09 -21.84 12.12
CA LEU A 80 19.53 -20.72 12.92
C LEU A 80 20.66 -19.98 12.17
N ILE A 81 20.84 -18.71 12.48
CA ILE A 81 21.89 -17.85 11.94
C ILE A 81 23.08 -17.94 12.89
N GLU A 82 24.21 -18.46 12.41
CA GLU A 82 25.46 -18.50 13.19
C GLU A 82 26.19 -17.16 13.11
N ASN A 83 26.38 -16.66 11.89
CA ASN A 83 26.97 -15.36 11.60
C ASN A 83 26.15 -14.66 10.51
N SER A 84 26.11 -13.33 10.54
CA SER A 84 25.62 -12.56 9.39
C SER A 84 26.49 -11.36 9.12
N TYR A 85 26.40 -10.87 7.88
CA TYR A 85 27.20 -9.80 7.36
C TYR A 85 26.33 -8.92 6.45
N LEU A 86 26.61 -7.63 6.45
CA LEU A 86 25.81 -6.65 5.74
C LEU A 86 26.71 -5.58 5.13
N TYR A 87 26.54 -5.39 3.82
CA TYR A 87 27.06 -4.24 3.10
C TYR A 87 25.91 -3.31 2.79
N LEU A 88 26.12 -2.01 3.01
CA LEU A 88 25.18 -0.96 2.63
C LEU A 88 25.97 0.25 2.15
N ASN A 89 25.81 0.60 0.88
CA ASN A 89 26.33 1.84 0.31
C ASN A 89 25.73 2.10 -1.09
N ALA A 90 26.13 3.19 -1.74
CA ALA A 90 25.87 3.42 -3.15
C ALA A 90 26.28 2.19 -4.00
N CYS A 91 25.43 1.83 -4.96
CA CYS A 91 25.63 0.65 -5.81
C CYS A 91 26.90 0.76 -6.68
N GLU A 92 27.29 1.97 -7.05
CA GLU A 92 28.53 2.22 -7.81
C GLU A 92 29.80 2.02 -6.98
N ASP A 93 29.68 2.15 -5.65
CA ASP A 93 30.76 1.93 -4.70
C ASP A 93 30.82 0.47 -4.23
N LEU A 94 29.96 -0.41 -4.76
CA LEU A 94 30.09 -1.84 -4.54
C LEU A 94 31.52 -2.23 -4.88
N PRO A 95 32.28 -2.78 -3.92
CA PRO A 95 33.67 -3.07 -4.17
C PRO A 95 33.76 -3.99 -5.39
N SER A 96 34.64 -3.67 -6.34
CA SER A 96 35.01 -4.63 -7.38
C SER A 96 35.72 -5.77 -6.67
N LEU A 97 35.06 -6.90 -6.50
CA LEU A 97 35.58 -8.02 -5.71
C LEU A 97 36.07 -9.12 -6.65
N PRO A 98 37.39 -9.31 -6.80
CA PRO A 98 37.91 -10.56 -7.33
C PRO A 98 37.86 -11.61 -6.21
N GLY A 99 36.97 -12.61 -6.32
CA GLY A 99 36.95 -13.80 -5.45
C GLY A 99 36.15 -13.69 -4.15
N GLY A 100 35.01 -13.00 -4.14
CA GLY A 100 34.06 -12.97 -3.03
C GLY A 100 34.09 -11.73 -2.14
N VAL A 101 33.00 -11.47 -1.41
CA VAL A 101 32.80 -10.32 -0.52
C VAL A 101 33.55 -10.52 0.80
N HIS A 102 34.82 -10.10 0.87
CA HIS A 102 35.65 -10.29 2.08
C HIS A 102 35.66 -9.09 3.04
N SER A 103 34.92 -8.02 2.76
CA SER A 103 34.89 -6.83 3.61
C SER A 103 33.49 -6.28 3.73
N PHE A 104 32.70 -6.91 4.59
CA PHE A 104 31.45 -6.34 5.05
C PHE A 104 31.72 -5.31 6.16
N PRO A 105 31.27 -4.05 6.01
CA PRO A 105 31.44 -3.02 7.03
C PRO A 105 30.65 -3.32 8.32
N HIS A 106 29.59 -4.13 8.21
CA HIS A 106 28.76 -4.53 9.34
C HIS A 106 28.70 -6.06 9.44
N SER A 107 28.85 -6.60 10.65
CA SER A 107 28.80 -8.03 10.91
C SER A 107 28.37 -8.34 12.34
N ILE A 108 27.57 -9.38 12.52
CA ILE A 108 27.24 -9.99 13.80
C ILE A 108 27.87 -11.38 13.79
N VAL A 109 28.97 -11.53 14.53
CA VAL A 109 29.75 -12.77 14.59
C VAL A 109 29.96 -13.23 16.03
N GLY A 110 29.96 -14.54 16.24
CA GLY A 110 30.30 -15.13 17.55
C GLY A 110 29.27 -14.90 18.66
N ASN A 111 28.01 -14.64 18.31
CA ASN A 111 26.91 -14.41 19.26
C ASN A 111 26.08 -15.68 19.57
N GLY A 112 26.61 -16.84 19.18
CA GLY A 112 25.88 -18.10 19.16
C GLY A 112 24.76 -18.11 18.12
N SER A 113 24.27 -19.30 17.77
CA SER A 113 23.27 -19.45 16.71
C SER A 113 21.90 -18.93 17.15
N GLN A 114 21.41 -17.88 16.48
CA GLN A 114 20.15 -17.19 16.82
C GLN A 114 19.11 -17.35 15.72
N PRO A 115 17.80 -17.30 16.04
CA PRO A 115 16.75 -17.32 15.01
C PRO A 115 16.66 -16.00 14.24
N GLN A 116 17.27 -14.92 14.73
CA GLN A 116 17.17 -13.58 14.15
C GLN A 116 18.42 -12.75 14.43
N HIS A 117 18.89 -11.98 13.42
CA HIS A 117 19.90 -10.92 13.54
C HIS A 117 19.33 -9.61 12.95
N THR A 118 19.53 -8.47 13.62
CA THR A 118 19.04 -7.15 13.15
C THR A 118 20.19 -6.14 13.12
N TYR A 119 20.27 -5.36 12.04
CA TYR A 119 21.19 -4.26 11.85
C TYR A 119 20.40 -2.96 11.72
N ASP A 120 20.72 -1.97 12.55
CA ASP A 120 20.19 -0.61 12.42
C ASP A 120 21.33 0.32 12.02
N ILE A 121 21.24 0.90 10.81
CA ILE A 121 22.30 1.71 10.19
C ILE A 121 21.74 3.09 9.91
N VAL A 122 22.38 4.13 10.46
CA VAL A 122 22.06 5.53 10.16
C VAL A 122 22.56 5.88 8.77
N LEU A 123 21.70 6.47 7.95
CA LEU A 123 22.01 6.90 6.58
C LEU A 123 22.66 8.30 6.58
N GLY A 124 23.52 8.55 5.57
CA GLY A 124 24.10 9.86 5.32
C GLY A 124 23.11 10.77 4.58
N GLU A 125 23.25 12.09 4.73
CA GLU A 125 22.42 13.05 4.00
C GLU A 125 22.64 12.93 2.48
N GLY A 126 21.56 12.67 1.72
CA GLY A 126 21.53 12.84 0.27
C GLY A 126 21.31 11.59 -0.59
N ASP A 127 21.35 10.39 -0.03
CA ASP A 127 21.15 9.15 -0.79
C ASP A 127 19.72 8.64 -0.68
N SER A 128 19.00 8.60 -1.81
CA SER A 128 17.62 8.07 -1.88
C SER A 128 17.56 6.61 -2.33
N CYS A 129 18.65 6.07 -2.88
CA CYS A 129 18.77 4.68 -3.32
C CYS A 129 20.18 4.15 -3.05
N PHE A 130 20.28 2.91 -2.61
CA PHE A 130 21.52 2.23 -2.25
C PHE A 130 21.39 0.72 -2.46
N CYS A 131 22.54 0.04 -2.43
CA CYS A 131 22.61 -1.41 -2.54
C CYS A 131 22.83 -2.02 -1.16
N ILE A 132 21.99 -2.99 -0.82
CA ILE A 132 22.13 -3.81 0.38
C ILE A 132 22.63 -5.19 -0.07
N VAL A 133 23.72 -5.67 0.54
CA VAL A 133 24.20 -7.04 0.31
C VAL A 133 24.11 -7.82 1.62
N PRO A 134 23.00 -8.55 1.85
CA PRO A 134 22.81 -9.35 3.03
C PRO A 134 23.36 -10.77 2.83
N TYR A 135 24.24 -11.21 3.73
CA TYR A 135 24.85 -12.53 3.73
C TYR A 135 24.72 -13.17 5.11
N ALA A 136 24.39 -14.46 5.16
CA ALA A 136 24.26 -15.22 6.39
C ALA A 136 24.89 -16.61 6.28
N GLU A 137 25.56 -17.02 7.35
CA GLU A 137 25.99 -18.39 7.61
C GLU A 137 24.93 -19.07 8.47
N MET A 138 24.29 -20.10 7.91
CA MET A 138 23.14 -20.79 8.48
C MET A 138 23.55 -22.15 9.01
N VAL A 139 22.99 -22.55 10.15
CA VAL A 139 23.22 -23.85 10.77
C VAL A 139 21.93 -24.54 11.16
N HIS A 140 21.89 -25.87 11.07
CA HIS A 140 20.79 -26.69 11.54
C HIS A 140 21.28 -27.69 12.57
N TYR A 141 20.58 -27.80 13.70
CA TYR A 141 20.96 -28.70 14.80
C TYR A 141 20.14 -29.98 14.81
N ASP A 142 20.75 -31.06 15.28
CA ASP A 142 20.01 -32.24 15.72
C ASP A 142 19.38 -32.00 17.11
N PRO A 143 18.44 -32.86 17.57
CA PRO A 143 17.87 -32.76 18.93
C PRO A 143 18.90 -32.91 20.06
N GLY A 144 20.12 -33.35 19.78
CA GLY A 144 21.24 -33.47 20.71
C GLY A 144 22.10 -32.22 20.81
N GLY A 145 21.84 -31.18 20.00
CA GLY A 145 22.60 -29.93 19.98
C GLY A 145 23.88 -29.98 19.13
N HIS A 146 24.02 -30.94 18.22
CA HIS A 146 25.12 -30.95 17.24
C HIS A 146 24.68 -30.32 15.92
N ILE A 147 25.58 -29.55 15.30
CA ILE A 147 25.38 -29.05 13.93
C ILE A 147 25.39 -30.24 12.98
N ILE A 148 24.34 -30.37 12.17
CA ILE A 148 24.20 -31.44 11.18
C ILE A 148 24.21 -30.91 9.75
N HIS A 149 23.92 -29.62 9.56
CA HIS A 149 24.00 -28.96 8.26
C HIS A 149 24.46 -27.51 8.45
N GLU A 150 25.19 -27.02 7.44
CA GLU A 150 25.68 -25.65 7.32
C GLU A 150 25.33 -25.18 5.90
N ALA A 151 24.96 -23.91 5.74
CA ALA A 151 24.66 -23.31 4.45
C ALA A 151 25.06 -21.83 4.41
N GLU A 152 25.37 -21.35 3.22
CA GLU A 152 25.66 -19.95 2.93
C GLU A 152 24.50 -19.38 2.12
N ALA A 153 23.87 -18.32 2.65
CA ALA A 153 22.66 -17.79 2.06
C ALA A 153 22.71 -16.27 1.88
N TRP A 154 22.07 -15.82 0.80
CA TRP A 154 21.99 -14.42 0.38
C TRP A 154 20.53 -14.06 0.10
N ALA A 155 20.18 -12.78 0.23
CA ALA A 155 18.86 -12.29 -0.13
C ALA A 155 18.99 -11.13 -1.12
N GLY A 156 18.15 -11.11 -2.15
CA GLY A 156 18.26 -10.08 -3.18
C GLY A 156 17.18 -10.11 -4.25
N ASN A 157 17.09 -9.01 -4.98
CA ASN A 157 16.31 -8.87 -6.22
C ASN A 157 17.21 -8.91 -7.47
N THR A 158 18.53 -8.80 -7.28
CA THR A 158 19.55 -8.88 -8.34
C THR A 158 20.58 -9.96 -7.99
N TYR A 159 20.90 -10.83 -8.93
CA TYR A 159 21.74 -12.02 -8.74
C TYR A 159 22.95 -12.00 -9.67
N PHE A 160 24.12 -12.33 -9.14
CA PHE A 160 25.39 -12.37 -9.88
C PHE A 160 26.00 -13.76 -9.75
N GLU A 161 26.48 -14.27 -10.89
CA GLU A 161 27.21 -15.52 -10.97
C GLU A 161 28.49 -15.25 -11.77
N ASP A 162 29.61 -15.19 -11.07
CA ASP A 162 30.93 -15.22 -11.70
C ASP A 162 31.54 -16.61 -11.49
N CYS A 163 32.51 -16.99 -12.32
CA CYS A 163 33.03 -18.36 -12.45
C CYS A 163 33.54 -19.05 -11.16
N ASN A 164 33.48 -18.40 -9.98
CA ASN A 164 33.76 -18.98 -8.68
C ASN A 164 32.82 -18.51 -7.54
N ASP A 165 31.91 -17.54 -7.74
CA ASP A 165 31.12 -16.93 -6.65
C ASP A 165 29.68 -16.63 -7.09
N TRP A 166 28.72 -16.87 -6.20
CA TRP A 166 27.32 -16.48 -6.35
C TRP A 166 26.93 -15.56 -5.20
N TYR A 167 26.36 -14.40 -5.51
CA TYR A 167 25.83 -13.48 -4.52
C TYR A 167 24.57 -12.78 -5.03
N ALA A 168 23.76 -12.31 -4.09
CA ALA A 168 22.58 -11.51 -4.35
C ALA A 168 22.69 -10.15 -3.65
N LEU A 169 22.13 -9.12 -4.27
CA LEU A 169 21.95 -7.82 -3.66
C LEU A 169 20.51 -7.35 -3.79
N ILE A 170 20.16 -6.40 -2.94
CA ILE A 170 18.89 -5.68 -2.96
C ILE A 170 19.21 -4.27 -3.46
N ASP A 171 18.78 -3.96 -4.68
CA ASP A 171 18.66 -2.59 -5.16
C ASP A 171 17.49 -1.95 -4.39
N TYR A 172 17.79 -1.05 -3.46
CA TYR A 172 16.82 -0.50 -2.50
C TYR A 172 16.74 1.02 -2.61
N CYS A 173 15.55 1.55 -2.86
CA CYS A 173 15.28 2.98 -2.74
C CYS A 173 14.42 3.21 -1.50
N LEU A 174 14.70 4.30 -0.79
CA LEU A 174 13.93 4.67 0.38
C LEU A 174 12.43 4.73 0.02
N PRO A 175 11.57 4.01 0.75
CA PRO A 175 10.14 4.14 0.57
C PRO A 175 9.70 5.54 1.01
N VAL A 176 8.57 6.00 0.47
CA VAL A 176 7.88 7.17 1.04
C VAL A 176 7.35 6.75 2.40
N CYS A 177 8.06 7.12 3.46
CA CYS A 177 7.61 6.98 4.83
C CYS A 177 6.71 8.17 5.16
N ASP A 178 5.40 8.00 5.09
CA ASP A 178 4.46 8.99 5.58
C ASP A 178 4.52 8.99 7.12
N CYS A 179 5.36 9.84 7.69
CA CYS A 179 5.30 10.16 9.10
C CYS A 179 4.31 11.32 9.26
N GLY A 180 3.14 11.04 9.82
CA GLY A 180 2.10 12.03 10.08
C GLY A 180 2.52 13.15 11.06
N SER A 181 3.35 14.09 10.61
CA SER A 181 3.90 15.21 11.39
C SER A 181 3.70 16.54 10.64
N PRO A 182 3.43 17.66 11.33
CA PRO A 182 2.98 18.90 10.69
C PRO A 182 4.07 19.49 9.80
N HIS A 183 3.76 19.56 8.50
CA HIS A 183 4.59 20.08 7.41
C HIS A 183 5.58 21.21 7.79
N ASP A 184 6.87 20.97 7.53
CA ASP A 184 7.88 22.02 7.34
C ASP A 184 7.63 22.70 5.99
N PRO A 185 7.45 24.03 5.93
CA PRO A 185 7.18 24.76 4.70
C PRO A 185 8.36 24.87 3.71
N ASN A 186 9.50 24.19 3.94
CA ASN A 186 10.70 24.31 3.09
C ASN A 186 11.25 23.00 2.48
N ASP A 187 10.54 21.88 2.55
CA ASP A 187 10.98 20.64 1.88
C ASP A 187 10.33 20.48 0.48
N PRO A 188 11.11 20.43 -0.63
CA PRO A 188 10.58 20.38 -1.99
C PRO A 188 10.42 18.96 -2.57
N VAL A 189 10.23 17.90 -1.77
CA VAL A 189 9.97 16.53 -2.29
C VAL A 189 8.72 15.85 -1.69
N GLY A 190 7.68 16.64 -1.43
CA GLY A 190 6.31 16.15 -1.26
C GLY A 190 5.42 16.81 -2.31
N CYS A 191 4.49 16.06 -2.92
CA CYS A 191 3.45 16.64 -3.77
C CYS A 191 2.54 17.52 -2.90
N THR A 192 2.98 18.76 -2.69
CA THR A 192 2.28 19.73 -1.86
C THR A 192 1.10 20.20 -2.67
N ILE A 193 -0.10 19.79 -2.27
CA ILE A 193 -1.32 20.27 -2.88
C ILE A 193 -1.49 21.75 -2.52
N VAL A 194 -1.41 22.63 -3.52
CA VAL A 194 -1.65 24.06 -3.31
C VAL A 194 -3.08 24.43 -3.68
N PRO A 195 -3.70 25.42 -2.99
CA PRO A 195 -5.04 25.88 -3.34
C PRO A 195 -5.14 26.27 -4.82
N GLY A 196 -6.08 25.64 -5.52
CA GLY A 196 -6.35 25.83 -6.94
C GLY A 196 -5.94 24.66 -7.82
N GLU A 197 -5.10 23.74 -7.30
CA GLU A 197 -4.71 22.54 -8.04
C GLU A 197 -5.86 21.57 -8.22
N PHE A 198 -6.67 21.41 -7.18
CA PHE A 198 -7.89 20.61 -7.21
C PHE A 198 -9.08 21.45 -6.80
N ARG A 199 -10.26 20.99 -7.21
CA ARG A 199 -11.52 21.62 -6.88
C ARG A 199 -12.59 20.58 -6.62
N THR A 200 -13.24 20.69 -5.47
CA THR A 200 -14.48 19.96 -5.15
C THR A 200 -15.56 20.96 -4.78
N GLN A 201 -16.80 20.50 -4.69
CA GLN A 201 -17.85 21.29 -4.08
C GLN A 201 -18.79 20.44 -3.24
N THR A 202 -19.35 21.07 -2.22
CA THR A 202 -20.45 20.48 -1.48
C THR A 202 -21.68 20.30 -2.37
N GLN A 203 -22.55 19.34 -2.00
CA GLN A 203 -23.84 19.17 -2.65
C GLN A 203 -24.70 20.45 -2.66
N GLY A 204 -24.57 21.31 -1.64
CA GLY A 204 -25.26 22.61 -1.62
C GLY A 204 -24.70 23.61 -2.63
N GLY A 205 -23.39 23.57 -2.88
CA GLY A 205 -22.75 24.38 -3.93
C GLY A 205 -23.25 23.99 -5.31
N TRP A 206 -23.21 22.69 -5.64
CA TRP A 206 -23.69 22.18 -6.94
C TRP A 206 -25.20 22.32 -7.16
N GLY A 207 -25.99 22.28 -6.09
CA GLY A 207 -27.45 22.51 -6.11
C GLY A 207 -27.87 23.98 -6.06
N SER A 208 -26.92 24.92 -5.96
CA SER A 208 -27.27 26.34 -5.85
C SER A 208 -27.95 26.85 -7.13
N THR A 209 -28.96 27.72 -6.98
CA THR A 209 -29.56 28.42 -8.12
C THR A 209 -28.46 29.20 -8.86
N PRO A 210 -28.28 29.01 -10.18
CA PRO A 210 -27.23 29.68 -10.94
C PRO A 210 -27.34 31.20 -10.84
N ASN A 211 -26.35 31.83 -10.18
CA ASN A 211 -26.27 33.27 -10.07
C ASN A 211 -24.83 33.75 -9.89
N GLY A 212 -24.45 34.82 -10.58
CA GLY A 212 -23.11 35.40 -10.50
C GLY A 212 -22.04 34.40 -10.97
N GLY A 213 -21.04 34.15 -10.12
CA GLY A 213 -19.97 33.18 -10.36
C GLY A 213 -20.07 31.92 -9.49
N ASN A 214 -21.26 31.59 -8.98
CA ASN A 214 -21.42 30.45 -8.07
C ASN A 214 -21.25 29.09 -8.79
N PRO A 215 -21.08 27.98 -8.04
CA PRO A 215 -20.86 26.67 -8.63
C PRO A 215 -22.02 26.18 -9.50
N GLY A 216 -23.26 26.61 -9.21
CA GLY A 216 -24.42 26.34 -10.05
C GLY A 216 -24.29 26.91 -11.47
N VAL A 217 -23.70 28.11 -11.64
CA VAL A 217 -23.42 28.68 -12.97
C VAL A 217 -22.39 27.83 -13.72
N TYR A 218 -21.30 27.46 -13.05
CA TYR A 218 -20.28 26.61 -13.67
C TYR A 218 -20.86 25.26 -14.10
N GLN A 219 -21.65 24.63 -13.23
CA GLN A 219 -22.32 23.37 -13.50
C GLN A 219 -23.23 23.50 -14.73
N HIS A 220 -24.10 24.51 -14.80
CA HIS A 220 -25.00 24.70 -15.95
C HIS A 220 -24.27 24.97 -17.27
N ASN A 221 -23.18 25.73 -17.23
CA ASN A 221 -22.40 26.05 -18.42
C ASN A 221 -21.68 24.82 -19.01
N ASN A 222 -21.20 23.93 -18.16
CA ASN A 222 -20.34 22.81 -18.58
C ASN A 222 -21.08 21.46 -18.64
N PHE A 223 -22.26 21.32 -18.01
CA PHE A 223 -22.95 20.04 -17.85
C PHE A 223 -23.12 19.25 -19.14
N ASN A 224 -23.63 19.86 -20.21
CA ASN A 224 -23.92 19.12 -21.45
C ASN A 224 -22.64 18.63 -22.15
N ALA A 225 -21.53 19.34 -21.95
CA ALA A 225 -20.26 19.00 -22.56
C ALA A 225 -19.54 17.89 -21.76
N THR A 226 -19.62 17.95 -20.43
CA THR A 226 -19.08 16.94 -19.51
C THR A 226 -19.93 15.67 -19.44
N PHE A 227 -21.26 15.82 -19.40
CA PHE A 227 -22.23 14.73 -19.22
C PHE A 227 -23.26 14.72 -20.37
N PRO A 228 -22.85 14.44 -21.62
CA PRO A 228 -23.73 14.51 -22.78
C PRO A 228 -24.92 13.53 -22.73
N ASN A 229 -24.79 12.46 -21.94
CA ASN A 229 -25.85 11.46 -21.72
C ASN A 229 -26.55 11.61 -20.36
N GLY A 230 -26.29 12.71 -19.64
CA GLY A 230 -26.67 12.88 -18.25
C GLY A 230 -25.78 12.09 -17.28
N ILE A 231 -26.17 12.09 -16.02
CA ILE A 231 -25.47 11.41 -14.92
C ILE A 231 -26.32 10.25 -14.44
N ILE A 232 -25.68 9.10 -14.19
CA ILE A 232 -26.29 7.95 -13.52
C ILE A 232 -25.47 7.65 -12.28
N ILE A 233 -26.12 7.63 -11.12
CA ILE A 233 -25.52 7.19 -9.85
C ILE A 233 -26.29 6.02 -9.27
N GLY A 234 -25.63 5.19 -8.47
CA GLY A 234 -26.16 3.92 -7.99
C GLY A 234 -25.71 2.74 -8.84
N CYS A 235 -26.31 1.57 -8.58
CA CYS A 235 -25.93 0.31 -9.21
C CYS A 235 -27.20 -0.52 -9.54
N ASN A 236 -27.68 -1.40 -8.64
CA ASN A 236 -28.93 -2.17 -8.83
C ASN A 236 -30.13 -1.24 -9.01
N ASN A 237 -30.28 -0.28 -8.10
CA ASN A 237 -31.16 0.86 -8.25
C ASN A 237 -30.33 2.09 -8.61
N THR A 238 -30.87 2.96 -9.46
CA THR A 238 -30.14 4.11 -10.01
C THR A 238 -30.92 5.41 -9.93
N ILE A 239 -30.22 6.54 -9.86
CA ILE A 239 -30.79 7.86 -10.09
C ILE A 239 -30.18 8.39 -11.38
N THR A 240 -31.03 8.70 -12.35
CA THR A 240 -30.63 9.32 -13.62
C THR A 240 -31.00 10.80 -13.61
N LEU A 241 -30.03 11.68 -13.84
CA LEU A 241 -30.22 13.12 -13.97
C LEU A 241 -29.82 13.56 -15.37
N THR A 242 -30.80 14.00 -16.16
CA THR A 242 -30.62 14.20 -17.60
C THR A 242 -30.18 15.62 -17.98
N SER A 243 -30.09 16.55 -17.02
CA SER A 243 -29.73 17.94 -17.28
C SER A 243 -29.17 18.63 -16.04
N ALA A 244 -28.47 19.75 -16.27
CA ALA A 244 -28.05 20.70 -15.26
C ALA A 244 -29.18 21.13 -14.31
N GLN A 245 -30.37 21.39 -14.89
CA GLN A 245 -31.54 21.77 -14.11
C GLN A 245 -32.02 20.62 -13.23
N ALA A 246 -32.01 19.38 -13.72
CA ALA A 246 -32.38 18.22 -12.91
C ALA A 246 -31.43 18.04 -11.72
N VAL A 247 -30.14 18.35 -11.87
CA VAL A 247 -29.18 18.39 -10.76
C VAL A 247 -29.53 19.49 -9.76
N THR A 248 -29.81 20.72 -10.22
CA THR A 248 -30.20 21.84 -9.35
C THR A 248 -31.51 21.57 -8.60
N ASP A 249 -32.49 20.94 -9.24
CA ASP A 249 -33.77 20.62 -8.60
C ASP A 249 -33.64 19.44 -7.62
N PHE A 250 -32.63 18.59 -7.81
CA PHE A 250 -32.36 17.45 -6.95
C PHE A 250 -31.46 17.80 -5.76
N LEU A 251 -30.49 18.70 -5.89
CA LEU A 251 -29.58 19.05 -4.81
C LEU A 251 -29.99 20.31 -4.02
N PRO A 252 -29.70 20.39 -2.71
CA PRO A 252 -29.08 19.37 -1.88
C PRO A 252 -30.08 18.32 -1.38
N GLN A 253 -29.55 17.18 -0.94
CA GLN A 253 -30.27 16.11 -0.27
C GLN A 253 -30.02 16.13 1.25
N GLY A 254 -30.91 15.52 2.01
CA GLY A 254 -30.83 15.45 3.47
C GLY A 254 -31.41 14.15 4.04
N GLY A 255 -31.56 14.10 5.36
CA GLY A 255 -32.03 12.91 6.07
C GLY A 255 -30.90 11.93 6.40
N GLN A 256 -31.28 10.69 6.75
CA GLN A 256 -30.30 9.65 7.10
C GLN A 256 -29.65 9.04 5.84
N PRO A 257 -28.36 8.68 5.87
CA PRO A 257 -27.73 7.92 4.80
C PRO A 257 -28.43 6.57 4.62
N ALA A 258 -28.91 6.27 3.41
CA ALA A 258 -29.63 5.05 3.10
C ALA A 258 -29.46 4.65 1.62
N ALA A 259 -29.66 3.36 1.33
CA ALA A 259 -29.82 2.89 -0.05
C ALA A 259 -31.21 3.27 -0.58
N ILE A 260 -31.33 3.50 -1.88
CA ILE A 260 -32.63 3.70 -2.53
C ILE A 260 -33.29 2.36 -2.86
N SER A 261 -34.62 2.32 -2.79
CA SER A 261 -35.42 1.10 -2.98
C SER A 261 -35.88 0.84 -4.42
N GLN A 262 -35.70 1.81 -5.32
CA GLN A 262 -36.07 1.74 -6.73
C GLN A 262 -35.23 2.74 -7.54
N SER A 263 -35.24 2.63 -8.86
CA SER A 263 -34.63 3.64 -9.73
C SER A 263 -35.50 4.88 -9.92
N TYR A 264 -34.86 6.03 -10.10
CA TYR A 264 -35.49 7.33 -10.32
C TYR A 264 -34.91 8.02 -11.56
N THR A 265 -35.74 8.80 -12.25
CA THR A 265 -35.30 9.72 -13.31
C THR A 265 -35.74 11.13 -12.95
N ASN A 266 -34.79 12.05 -12.83
CA ASN A 266 -35.01 13.44 -12.43
C ASN A 266 -35.92 13.61 -11.19
N PRO A 267 -35.65 12.90 -10.07
CA PRO A 267 -36.42 13.08 -8.85
C PRO A 267 -36.24 14.51 -8.31
N THR A 268 -37.30 15.09 -7.75
CA THR A 268 -37.27 16.41 -7.10
C THR A 268 -37.55 16.34 -5.61
N GLN A 269 -37.97 15.18 -5.11
CA GLN A 269 -38.15 14.92 -3.69
C GLN A 269 -36.82 14.59 -3.01
N ALA A 270 -36.76 14.85 -1.70
CA ALA A 270 -35.67 14.35 -0.87
C ALA A 270 -35.73 12.81 -0.76
N LEU A 271 -34.59 12.15 -0.96
CA LEU A 271 -34.40 10.71 -0.89
C LEU A 271 -33.50 10.34 0.28
N THR A 272 -32.23 10.77 0.23
CA THR A 272 -31.22 10.48 1.26
C THR A 272 -29.99 11.35 1.05
N VAL A 273 -29.36 11.77 2.15
CA VAL A 273 -28.12 12.58 2.11
C VAL A 273 -27.00 11.90 1.31
N LEU A 274 -26.94 10.56 1.30
CA LEU A 274 -25.94 9.82 0.53
C LEU A 274 -26.06 10.10 -0.98
N ALA A 275 -27.28 10.20 -1.51
CA ALA A 275 -27.49 10.49 -2.92
C ALA A 275 -26.92 11.86 -3.31
N GLY A 276 -27.01 12.82 -2.39
CA GLY A 276 -26.42 14.14 -2.57
C GLY A 276 -24.90 14.11 -2.56
N GLN A 277 -24.29 13.35 -1.64
CA GLN A 277 -22.83 13.24 -1.55
C GLN A 277 -22.23 12.50 -2.75
N VAL A 278 -22.84 11.39 -3.17
CA VAL A 278 -22.40 10.64 -4.37
C VAL A 278 -22.46 11.53 -5.60
N LEU A 279 -23.59 12.20 -5.82
CA LEU A 279 -23.74 13.10 -6.98
C LEU A 279 -22.74 14.26 -6.96
N ALA A 280 -22.51 14.87 -5.80
CA ALA A 280 -21.57 15.98 -5.68
C ALA A 280 -20.12 15.56 -6.02
N LEU A 281 -19.72 14.35 -5.63
CA LEU A 281 -18.40 13.84 -5.98
C LEU A 281 -18.33 13.46 -7.46
N THR A 282 -19.37 12.81 -8.00
CA THR A 282 -19.46 12.50 -9.44
C THR A 282 -19.34 13.76 -10.31
N LEU A 283 -19.97 14.86 -9.90
CA LEU A 283 -19.84 16.15 -10.59
C LEU A 283 -18.41 16.68 -10.54
N SER A 284 -17.78 16.65 -9.36
CA SER A 284 -16.42 17.17 -9.18
C SER A 284 -15.41 16.39 -10.03
N ILE A 285 -15.44 15.05 -9.99
CA ILE A 285 -14.57 14.19 -10.81
C ILE A 285 -14.84 14.39 -12.30
N GLY A 286 -16.11 14.41 -12.71
CA GLY A 286 -16.44 14.57 -14.12
C GLY A 286 -15.98 15.92 -14.68
N PHE A 287 -16.13 17.00 -13.92
CA PHE A 287 -15.64 18.32 -14.35
C PHE A 287 -14.12 18.41 -14.37
N ASP A 288 -13.43 17.80 -13.40
CA ASP A 288 -11.97 17.72 -13.35
C ASP A 288 -11.41 16.99 -14.59
N ASN A 289 -12.01 15.85 -14.93
CA ASN A 289 -11.62 15.06 -16.10
C ASN A 289 -11.94 15.74 -17.45
N TYR A 290 -12.89 16.69 -17.48
CA TYR A 290 -13.33 17.35 -18.71
C TYR A 290 -12.65 18.70 -18.96
N ASP A 291 -12.57 19.54 -17.93
CA ASP A 291 -12.07 20.91 -18.03
C ASP A 291 -10.73 21.03 -17.32
N GLN A 292 -9.64 21.16 -18.09
CA GLN A 292 -8.28 21.36 -17.59
C GLN A 292 -8.10 22.67 -16.80
N GLN A 293 -9.09 23.56 -16.80
CA GLN A 293 -9.10 24.79 -15.99
C GLN A 293 -9.97 24.65 -14.73
N PHE A 294 -10.57 23.48 -14.50
CA PHE A 294 -11.37 23.22 -13.30
C PHE A 294 -10.50 23.20 -12.04
N GLY A 295 -9.34 22.55 -12.15
CA GLY A 295 -8.19 22.61 -11.26
C GLY A 295 -6.91 22.70 -12.09
N SER A 296 -5.83 23.26 -11.54
CA SER A 296 -4.57 23.41 -12.28
C SER A 296 -3.65 22.18 -12.24
N SER A 297 -4.03 21.14 -11.49
CA SER A 297 -3.24 19.91 -11.38
C SER A 297 -3.21 19.12 -12.69
N SER A 298 -2.10 18.43 -12.94
CA SER A 298 -2.02 17.39 -13.97
C SER A 298 -2.46 16.01 -13.48
N THR A 299 -2.58 15.83 -12.17
CA THR A 299 -3.11 14.60 -11.54
C THR A 299 -4.62 14.71 -11.47
N ALA A 300 -5.34 13.61 -11.75
CA ALA A 300 -6.80 13.62 -11.67
C ALA A 300 -7.27 13.58 -10.21
N LEU A 301 -8.35 14.29 -9.90
CA LEU A 301 -8.98 14.28 -8.58
C LEU A 301 -9.35 12.87 -8.13
N GLU A 302 -9.72 11.99 -9.06
CA GLU A 302 -10.12 10.62 -8.76
C GLU A 302 -8.97 9.71 -8.31
N ASP A 303 -7.72 10.09 -8.64
CA ASP A 303 -6.51 9.36 -8.29
C ASP A 303 -5.96 9.75 -6.90
N LEU A 304 -6.43 10.86 -6.32
CA LEU A 304 -6.00 11.29 -4.99
C LEU A 304 -6.34 10.25 -3.93
N VAL A 305 -5.49 10.17 -2.92
CA VAL A 305 -5.55 9.16 -1.86
C VAL A 305 -6.10 9.79 -0.58
N ILE A 306 -6.95 9.04 0.11
CA ILE A 306 -7.52 9.42 1.41
C ILE A 306 -6.47 9.19 2.49
N ILE A 307 -6.13 10.24 3.24
CA ILE A 307 -5.06 10.19 4.25
C ILE A 307 -5.52 9.47 5.53
N SER A 308 -6.79 9.66 5.92
CA SER A 308 -7.25 9.23 7.25
C SER A 308 -8.66 8.65 7.30
N GLY A 309 -8.89 7.84 8.33
CA GLY A 309 -10.18 7.20 8.59
C GLY A 309 -10.32 5.82 7.95
N LEU A 310 -11.56 5.34 7.83
CA LEU A 310 -11.87 3.96 7.45
C LEU A 310 -11.46 3.57 6.01
N MET A 311 -11.29 4.56 5.14
CA MET A 311 -10.84 4.40 3.75
C MET A 311 -9.44 4.98 3.53
N ALA A 312 -8.63 5.13 4.59
CA ALA A 312 -7.25 5.56 4.44
C ALA A 312 -6.48 4.65 3.45
N GLY A 313 -5.64 5.25 2.60
CA GLY A 313 -4.92 4.57 1.53
C GLY A 313 -5.78 4.16 0.32
N GLN A 314 -7.09 4.48 0.32
CA GLN A 314 -7.95 4.27 -0.86
C GLN A 314 -8.06 5.54 -1.68
N THR A 315 -8.28 5.39 -2.99
CA THR A 315 -8.45 6.53 -3.89
C THR A 315 -9.85 7.16 -3.79
N VAL A 316 -9.97 8.41 -4.24
CA VAL A 316 -11.25 9.09 -4.42
C VAL A 316 -12.17 8.30 -5.35
N ALA A 317 -11.64 7.68 -6.41
CA ALA A 317 -12.40 6.79 -7.30
C ALA A 317 -13.01 5.60 -6.54
N TYR A 318 -12.22 4.95 -5.68
CA TYR A 318 -12.70 3.84 -4.85
C TYR A 318 -13.82 4.28 -3.91
N ALA A 319 -13.67 5.42 -3.24
CA ALA A 319 -14.71 5.95 -2.37
C ALA A 319 -15.99 6.25 -3.14
N LEU A 320 -15.91 6.80 -4.36
CA LEU A 320 -17.08 7.02 -5.20
C LEU A 320 -17.76 5.71 -5.62
N ASP A 321 -17.00 4.67 -5.94
CA ASP A 321 -17.55 3.34 -6.25
C ASP A 321 -18.30 2.73 -5.06
N GLN A 322 -17.73 2.82 -3.85
CA GLN A 322 -18.42 2.40 -2.62
C GLN A 322 -19.68 3.24 -2.38
N GLY A 323 -19.64 4.54 -2.69
CA GLY A 323 -20.80 5.44 -2.69
C GLY A 323 -21.93 4.96 -3.59
N ASN A 324 -21.61 4.65 -4.85
CA ASN A 324 -22.57 4.13 -5.82
C ASN A 324 -23.13 2.76 -5.41
N SER A 325 -22.27 1.87 -4.91
CA SER A 325 -22.67 0.55 -4.42
C SER A 325 -23.62 0.67 -3.21
N ALA A 326 -23.30 1.52 -2.24
CA ALA A 326 -24.14 1.77 -1.08
C ALA A 326 -25.49 2.40 -1.46
N LEU A 327 -25.46 3.40 -2.34
CA LEU A 327 -26.66 4.10 -2.78
C LEU A 327 -27.60 3.14 -3.52
N GLY A 328 -27.07 2.36 -4.46
CA GLY A 328 -27.85 1.49 -5.33
C GLY A 328 -28.28 0.16 -4.70
N GLY A 329 -27.81 -0.16 -3.49
CA GLY A 329 -28.13 -1.41 -2.81
C GLY A 329 -27.33 -2.61 -3.34
N CYS A 330 -26.07 -2.40 -3.72
CA CYS A 330 -25.11 -3.46 -4.00
C CYS A 330 -24.34 -3.87 -2.73
N SER A 331 -23.54 -4.93 -2.85
CA SER A 331 -22.64 -5.34 -1.78
C SER A 331 -21.62 -4.24 -1.48
N ILE A 332 -21.41 -3.95 -0.20
CA ILE A 332 -20.48 -2.93 0.29
C ILE A 332 -19.60 -3.51 1.40
N SER A 333 -18.38 -3.00 1.52
CA SER A 333 -17.42 -3.40 2.54
C SER A 333 -17.53 -2.57 3.83
N TYR A 334 -18.21 -1.42 3.76
CA TYR A 334 -18.33 -0.44 4.84
C TYR A 334 -19.79 -0.14 5.15
N SER A 335 -20.08 0.49 6.29
CA SER A 335 -21.43 0.95 6.57
C SER A 335 -21.81 2.14 5.67
N ILE A 336 -23.09 2.26 5.33
CA ILE A 336 -23.62 3.38 4.51
C ILE A 336 -23.30 4.73 5.17
N SER A 337 -23.30 4.78 6.51
CA SER A 337 -22.97 6.00 7.26
C SER A 337 -21.50 6.39 7.11
N ASP A 338 -20.59 5.42 7.16
CA ASP A 338 -19.15 5.67 7.01
C ASP A 338 -18.83 6.14 5.59
N ILE A 339 -19.41 5.48 4.58
CA ILE A 339 -19.27 5.86 3.18
C ILE A 339 -19.76 7.30 2.98
N ASN A 340 -20.94 7.64 3.51
CA ASN A 340 -21.46 9.01 3.42
C ASN A 340 -20.51 10.04 4.07
N ASN A 341 -19.90 9.70 5.20
CA ASN A 341 -18.99 10.60 5.90
C ASN A 341 -17.70 10.83 5.10
N VAL A 342 -17.10 9.76 4.54
CA VAL A 342 -15.92 9.85 3.67
C VAL A 342 -16.22 10.73 2.45
N LEU A 343 -17.30 10.45 1.73
CA LEU A 343 -17.70 11.26 0.57
C LEU A 343 -17.94 12.72 0.94
N SER A 344 -18.52 12.99 2.11
CA SER A 344 -18.71 14.35 2.60
C SER A 344 -17.37 15.04 2.85
N GLN A 345 -16.37 14.35 3.41
CA GLN A 345 -15.05 14.92 3.66
C GLN A 345 -14.32 15.24 2.33
N ILE A 346 -14.37 14.33 1.35
CA ILE A 346 -13.84 14.56 -0.01
C ILE A 346 -14.50 15.78 -0.66
N ASN A 347 -15.83 15.84 -0.66
CA ASN A 347 -16.59 16.95 -1.25
C ASN A 347 -16.33 18.30 -0.55
N GLN A 348 -15.82 18.28 0.68
CA GLN A 348 -15.46 19.46 1.43
C GLN A 348 -13.96 19.77 1.37
N ASN A 349 -13.11 18.91 0.79
CA ASN A 349 -11.67 19.09 0.88
C ASN A 349 -11.18 20.33 0.13
N PHE A 350 -11.59 20.48 -1.13
CA PHE A 350 -11.14 21.53 -2.03
C PHE A 350 -12.26 22.48 -2.46
N VAL A 351 -13.13 22.88 -1.53
CA VAL A 351 -14.29 23.74 -1.84
C VAL A 351 -13.84 25.01 -2.56
N ASP A 352 -14.50 25.29 -3.69
CA ASP A 352 -14.18 26.39 -4.61
C ASP A 352 -12.75 26.40 -5.17
N GLY A 353 -11.94 25.36 -4.92
CA GLY A 353 -10.52 25.32 -5.26
C GLY A 353 -9.69 26.35 -4.49
N THR A 354 -10.17 26.80 -3.33
CA THR A 354 -9.51 27.88 -2.56
C THR A 354 -8.95 27.43 -1.22
N GLN A 355 -9.19 26.18 -0.85
CA GLN A 355 -8.80 25.57 0.41
C GLN A 355 -8.36 24.13 0.16
N ASP A 356 -7.54 23.62 1.07
CA ASP A 356 -7.27 22.20 1.25
C ASP A 356 -7.47 21.89 2.74
N ASN A 357 -8.35 20.94 3.04
CA ASN A 357 -8.61 20.53 4.43
C ASN A 357 -7.70 19.37 4.87
N GLY A 358 -6.74 18.96 4.05
CA GLY A 358 -5.76 17.93 4.38
C GLY A 358 -6.38 16.54 4.53
N TYR A 359 -7.49 16.27 3.83
CA TYR A 359 -8.10 14.94 3.81
C TYR A 359 -7.58 14.05 2.68
N LEU A 360 -7.01 14.67 1.65
CA LEU A 360 -6.53 14.02 0.44
C LEU A 360 -5.08 14.38 0.21
N GLU A 361 -4.32 13.41 -0.29
CA GLU A 361 -2.94 13.56 -0.73
C GLU A 361 -2.77 13.06 -2.17
N CYS A 362 -1.63 13.39 -2.76
CA CYS A 362 -1.25 12.83 -4.06
C CYS A 362 -0.94 11.33 -3.94
N PRO A 363 -1.19 10.55 -5.00
CA PRO A 363 -0.94 9.10 -5.02
C PRO A 363 0.52 8.68 -4.97
#